data_AF-A0A1B6D7M7-F1
#
_entry.id   AF-A0A1B6D7M7-F1
#
_cell.length_a   1.000
_cell.length_b   1.000
_cell.length_c   1.000
_cell.angle_alpha   90.00
_cell.angle_beta   90.00
_cell.angle_gamma   90.00
#
_symmetry.space_group_name_H-M   'P 1'
#
loop_
_entity.id
_entity.type
_entity.pdbx_description
1 polymer ?
#
loop_
_entity_poly.entity_id
_entity_poly.type
_entity_poly.pdbx_seq_one_letter_code
_entity_poly.pdbx_strand_id
1 'polypeptide(L)'
;MGQQGQSREVPPQDENLFYGVYIPQPTLEENNVVADKSEALMLVKKYKRARFKSFRTRQEATDFALYGAANTSSLPTNTSEAPPSGEKPSPFRGPKPQDMIRLRKSIENGDFEYVQKTVWENPRYLVSSGDTPAILQEGSRYNALHIAAKSGNATISAYILATVSSPEFVCKLYGDNTGETENTEERCSVLLDLYLNMPDKGSNETPLHFATKFGAARVVQVLVAYPQCNKTARNKFMQTPSDIICSRLNGAEAALKEEIAGYLEEQFFVPVLRSDDECSPPRVGEPFSPTSPPPLMETKGNVKSPTYEVQALAGPMPKPQAMAFRKRWKTPPRNPGSPTCHSPLKDPERGWEKIGRELAHEWHVTWKEYWPFLNSYTDFKTSEGLQLLEDYLNIRFKEACQEVSPKNISPNKSHEESNETNPLSPMSELCLALKACKLNCSGKVLPSNPFRAPVPPPPPRSVGLPSLPIDGEIKINNAENHHNIVSSYQFMDKYCQTFAVRISDSLQRNIDSGSEFFNKEIQQFCNVISSCISNNHFSTPDFSKLHSRLGYCVAQKLFELEDYEISAITKNINQNIIK
;
A
#
# COMPACT_ATOMS: atom_id res chain seq x y z
N MET A 1 -21.76 84.57 -39.86
CA MET A 1 -22.12 83.54 -38.86
C MET A 1 -21.28 82.30 -39.11
N GLY A 2 -20.82 81.64 -38.03
CA GLY A 2 -20.30 80.27 -37.96
C GLY A 2 -19.49 79.70 -39.14
N GLN A 3 -18.16 79.69 -39.02
CA GLN A 3 -17.35 78.58 -39.53
C GLN A 3 -17.06 77.64 -38.35
N GLN A 4 -17.44 76.36 -38.46
CA GLN A 4 -16.99 75.32 -37.53
C GLN A 4 -16.00 74.42 -38.25
N GLY A 5 -14.71 74.57 -37.93
CA GLY A 5 -13.67 73.61 -38.28
C GLY A 5 -13.61 72.48 -37.25
N GLN A 6 -13.21 71.30 -37.70
CA GLN A 6 -13.03 70.13 -36.83
C GLN A 6 -11.83 70.31 -35.89
N SER A 7 -12.07 70.33 -34.59
CA SER A 7 -11.02 70.35 -33.58
C SER A 7 -10.39 68.95 -33.42
N ARG A 8 -9.08 68.85 -33.67
CA ARG A 8 -8.28 67.74 -33.14
C ARG A 8 -8.09 67.94 -31.64
N GLU A 9 -8.45 66.94 -30.84
CA GLU A 9 -8.14 66.95 -29.41
C GLU A 9 -6.63 66.82 -29.19
N VAL A 10 -6.10 67.68 -28.32
CA VAL A 10 -4.71 67.67 -27.84
C VAL A 10 -4.75 67.12 -26.41
N PRO A 11 -3.90 66.15 -26.02
CA PRO A 11 -3.92 65.59 -24.67
C PRO A 11 -3.48 66.63 -23.62
N PRO A 12 -3.99 66.56 -22.37
CA PRO A 12 -3.70 67.55 -21.33
C PRO A 12 -2.26 67.48 -20.82
N GLN A 13 -1.73 68.61 -20.35
CA GLN A 13 -0.39 68.72 -19.76
C GLN A 13 -0.35 68.25 -18.30
N ASP A 14 0.71 67.52 -17.96
CA ASP A 14 1.33 67.28 -16.66
C ASP A 14 0.45 67.24 -15.39
N GLU A 15 0.17 66.03 -14.88
CA GLU A 15 -0.09 65.84 -13.46
C GLU A 15 1.16 66.25 -12.65
N ASN A 16 1.02 67.14 -11.65
CA ASN A 16 2.09 67.51 -10.72
C ASN A 16 2.49 66.31 -9.84
N LEU A 17 3.43 65.48 -10.32
CA LEU A 17 4.00 64.36 -9.57
C LEU A 17 5.21 64.81 -8.74
N PHE A 18 5.21 64.47 -7.46
CA PHE A 18 6.34 64.65 -6.54
C PHE A 18 7.01 63.31 -6.25
N TYR A 19 8.34 63.26 -6.28
CA TYR A 19 9.13 62.06 -6.05
C TYR A 19 9.78 62.12 -4.67
N GLY A 20 9.39 61.22 -3.77
CA GLY A 20 10.05 61.04 -2.47
C GLY A 20 11.17 60.01 -2.59
N VAL A 21 12.38 60.33 -2.09
CA VAL A 21 13.52 59.41 -2.05
C VAL A 21 13.85 59.06 -0.60
N TYR A 22 13.67 57.80 -0.23
CA TYR A 22 14.03 57.27 1.09
C TYR A 22 15.48 56.76 1.09
N ILE A 23 16.29 57.23 2.04
CA ILE A 23 17.68 56.80 2.26
C ILE A 23 17.78 56.17 3.66
N PRO A 24 18.05 54.85 3.79
CA PRO A 24 18.21 54.24 5.11
C PRO A 24 19.53 54.70 5.75
N GLN A 25 19.44 55.30 6.94
CA GLN A 25 20.43 56.18 7.60
C GLN A 25 20.48 57.60 7.02
N PRO A 26 19.55 58.49 7.43
CA PRO A 26 19.58 59.89 7.01
C PRO A 26 20.71 60.66 7.70
N THR A 27 21.58 61.28 6.90
CA THR A 27 22.23 62.53 7.32
C THR A 27 21.14 63.60 7.42
N LEU A 28 20.95 64.15 8.62
CA LEU A 28 19.67 64.70 9.13
C LEU A 28 19.06 65.93 8.43
N GLU A 29 19.64 66.44 7.33
CA GLU A 29 19.30 67.78 6.79
C GLU A 29 19.08 67.85 5.25
N GLU A 30 18.95 66.73 4.53
CA GLU A 30 18.61 66.76 3.09
C GLU A 30 17.11 66.51 2.82
N ASN A 31 16.42 67.53 2.27
CA ASN A 31 15.02 67.45 1.80
C ASN A 31 14.92 66.55 0.56
N ASN A 32 14.77 65.24 0.76
CA ASN A 32 14.73 64.23 -0.30
C ASN A 32 13.40 64.17 -1.11
N VAL A 33 12.76 65.32 -1.35
CA VAL A 33 11.51 65.46 -2.11
C VAL A 33 11.75 66.31 -3.34
N VAL A 34 11.59 65.69 -4.50
CA VAL A 34 12.05 66.20 -5.79
C VAL A 34 10.88 66.30 -6.75
N ALA A 35 10.78 67.39 -7.53
CA ALA A 35 9.74 67.53 -8.55
C ALA A 35 10.12 66.86 -9.89
N ASP A 36 11.41 66.74 -10.20
CA ASP A 36 11.90 66.06 -11.38
C ASP A 36 12.28 64.58 -11.14
N LYS A 37 11.93 63.75 -12.12
CA LYS A 37 12.21 62.31 -12.15
C LYS A 37 13.70 62.01 -12.33
N SER A 38 14.42 62.87 -13.06
CA SER A 38 15.86 62.68 -13.36
C SER A 38 16.70 62.75 -12.09
N GLU A 39 16.44 63.77 -11.27
CA GLU A 39 17.15 64.05 -10.03
C GLU A 39 16.87 63.00 -8.95
N ALA A 40 15.62 62.53 -8.81
CA ALA A 40 15.29 61.38 -7.97
C ALA A 40 16.06 60.10 -8.37
N LEU A 41 16.22 59.84 -9.67
CA LEU A 41 17.02 58.73 -10.19
C LEU A 41 18.53 58.89 -9.95
N MET A 42 19.07 60.12 -9.89
CA MET A 42 20.46 60.37 -9.51
C MET A 42 20.71 60.06 -8.03
N LEU A 43 19.81 60.50 -7.14
CA LEU A 43 19.88 60.21 -5.70
C LEU A 43 19.84 58.69 -5.43
N VAL A 44 18.96 57.96 -6.12
CA VAL A 44 18.89 56.48 -5.99
C VAL A 44 20.15 55.79 -6.50
N LYS A 45 20.81 56.32 -7.53
CA LYS A 45 22.12 55.80 -7.99
C LYS A 45 23.26 56.13 -7.02
N LYS A 46 23.20 57.26 -6.30
CA LYS A 46 24.19 57.68 -5.30
C LYS A 46 24.22 56.76 -4.07
N TYR A 47 23.07 56.24 -3.63
CA TYR A 47 22.95 55.41 -2.43
C TYR A 47 22.44 54.00 -2.76
N LYS A 48 23.29 52.97 -2.58
CA LYS A 48 23.04 51.55 -2.94
C LYS A 48 21.82 50.87 -2.29
N ARG A 49 21.08 51.55 -1.40
CA ARG A 49 19.86 51.05 -0.74
C ARG A 49 18.70 52.06 -0.76
N ALA A 50 18.84 53.19 -1.46
CA ALA A 50 17.77 54.17 -1.56
C ALA A 50 16.60 53.64 -2.42
N ARG A 51 15.39 54.08 -2.09
CA ARG A 51 14.15 53.74 -2.81
C ARG A 51 13.41 55.03 -3.12
N PHE A 52 12.81 55.14 -4.30
CA PHE A 52 11.98 56.29 -4.66
C PHE A 52 10.58 55.86 -5.11
N LYS A 53 9.59 56.74 -4.88
CA LYS A 53 8.21 56.56 -5.33
C LYS A 53 7.62 57.93 -5.70
N SER A 54 6.74 57.96 -6.69
CA SER A 54 6.01 59.14 -7.12
C SER A 54 4.65 59.24 -6.44
N PHE A 55 4.27 60.46 -6.09
CA PHE A 55 3.04 60.81 -5.36
C PHE A 55 2.38 62.03 -6.00
N ARG A 56 1.07 62.20 -5.78
CA ARG A 56 0.31 63.36 -6.29
C ARG A 56 0.35 64.57 -5.37
N THR A 57 0.71 64.37 -4.11
CA THR A 57 0.89 65.45 -3.14
C THR A 57 2.33 65.50 -2.64
N ARG A 58 2.83 66.71 -2.40
CA ARG A 58 4.19 66.92 -1.85
C ARG A 58 4.32 66.32 -0.45
N GLN A 59 3.23 66.27 0.32
CA GLN A 59 3.22 65.78 1.69
C GLN A 59 3.45 64.26 1.74
N GLU A 60 2.73 63.47 0.93
CA GLU A 60 2.99 62.02 0.82
C GLU A 60 4.43 61.69 0.40
N ALA A 61 5.00 62.47 -0.53
CA ALA A 61 6.40 62.33 -0.93
C ALA A 61 7.39 62.65 0.21
N THR A 62 7.02 63.57 1.10
CA THR A 62 7.82 63.93 2.29
C THR A 62 7.74 62.84 3.35
N ASP A 63 6.55 62.30 3.61
CA ASP A 63 6.35 61.20 4.54
C ASP A 63 7.09 59.94 4.08
N PHE A 64 7.06 59.64 2.78
CA PHE A 64 7.85 58.54 2.21
C PHE A 64 9.37 58.78 2.31
N ALA A 65 9.83 60.02 2.18
CA ALA A 65 11.25 60.37 2.34
C ALA A 65 11.75 60.20 3.79
N LEU A 66 10.91 60.49 4.80
CA LEU A 66 11.24 60.28 6.22
C LEU A 66 11.09 58.82 6.67
N TYR A 67 9.92 58.22 6.44
CA TYR A 67 9.51 56.95 7.05
C TYR A 67 9.65 55.74 6.11
N GLY A 68 9.95 55.97 4.83
CA GLY A 68 10.00 54.94 3.81
C GLY A 68 8.61 54.35 3.54
N ALA A 69 8.59 53.11 3.04
CA ALA A 69 7.35 52.42 2.69
C ALA A 69 6.54 51.90 3.90
N ALA A 70 6.95 52.17 5.15
CA ALA A 70 6.39 51.51 6.33
C ALA A 70 4.99 52.02 6.75
N ASN A 71 4.66 53.29 6.49
CA ASN A 71 3.51 53.96 7.13
C ASN A 71 2.41 54.45 6.15
N THR A 72 2.37 53.99 4.89
CA THR A 72 1.31 54.38 3.92
C THR A 72 0.36 53.23 3.61
N SER A 73 -0.54 52.93 4.56
CA SER A 73 -1.72 52.09 4.31
C SER A 73 -2.88 52.53 5.18
N SER A 74 -3.84 53.24 4.58
CA SER A 74 -5.22 53.26 5.04
C SER A 74 -6.13 52.87 3.88
N LEU A 75 -6.93 51.83 4.14
CA LEU A 75 -8.04 51.28 3.34
C LEU A 75 -7.68 50.44 2.09
N PRO A 76 -8.55 49.47 1.73
CA PRO A 76 -8.08 48.20 1.17
C PRO A 76 -8.36 48.04 -0.32
N THR A 77 -7.62 47.15 -0.97
CA THR A 77 -8.04 46.54 -2.24
C THR A 77 -7.58 45.10 -2.28
N ASN A 78 -8.54 44.17 -2.40
CA ASN A 78 -8.27 42.73 -2.45
C ASN A 78 -7.36 42.37 -3.62
N THR A 79 -6.08 42.17 -3.32
CA THR A 79 -5.13 41.45 -4.18
C THR A 79 -4.47 40.42 -3.28
N SER A 80 -4.61 39.14 -3.63
CA SER A 80 -4.10 38.05 -2.79
C SER A 80 -2.57 38.02 -2.84
N GLU A 81 -1.91 38.69 -1.90
CA GLU A 81 -0.49 38.49 -1.65
C GLU A 81 -0.29 37.08 -1.07
N ALA A 82 0.49 36.26 -1.77
CA ALA A 82 0.98 35.00 -1.23
C ALA A 82 1.94 35.30 -0.05
N PRO A 83 2.01 34.43 0.97
CA PRO A 83 2.91 34.64 2.10
C PRO A 83 4.37 34.71 1.63
N PRO A 84 5.20 35.58 2.23
CA PRO A 84 6.62 35.64 1.91
C PRO A 84 7.36 34.45 2.54
N SER A 85 7.40 33.32 1.83
CA SER A 85 8.27 32.19 2.17
C SER A 85 9.72 32.66 2.20
N GLY A 86 10.31 32.70 3.40
CA GLY A 86 11.64 33.27 3.67
C GLY A 86 12.80 32.37 3.25
N GLU A 87 12.69 31.69 2.12
CA GLU A 87 13.71 30.74 1.65
C GLU A 87 14.86 31.45 0.91
N LYS A 88 16.06 30.87 1.01
CA LYS A 88 17.26 31.40 0.37
C LYS A 88 17.10 31.30 -1.15
N PRO A 89 17.48 32.32 -1.94
CA PRO A 89 17.37 32.25 -3.39
C PRO A 89 18.24 31.10 -3.94
N SER A 90 17.63 30.20 -4.72
CA SER A 90 18.28 29.02 -5.30
C SER A 90 19.64 29.36 -5.94
N PRO A 91 20.71 28.56 -5.74
CA PRO A 91 22.05 28.85 -6.27
C PRO A 91 22.12 28.88 -7.81
N PHE A 92 21.13 28.31 -8.49
CA PHE A 92 21.02 28.28 -9.94
C PHE A 92 20.28 29.48 -10.52
N ARG A 93 20.83 30.09 -11.57
CA ARG A 93 20.10 31.05 -12.41
C ARG A 93 19.08 30.33 -13.29
N GLY A 94 17.94 30.98 -13.51
CA GLY A 94 16.93 30.51 -14.46
C GLY A 94 17.50 30.35 -15.88
N PRO A 95 17.18 29.27 -16.59
CA PRO A 95 17.66 29.02 -17.96
C PRO A 95 17.14 30.07 -18.96
N LYS A 96 17.87 30.25 -20.07
CA LYS A 96 17.45 31.18 -21.14
C LYS A 96 16.31 30.58 -21.97
N PRO A 97 15.41 31.39 -22.56
CA PRO A 97 14.31 30.89 -23.38
C PRO A 97 14.76 30.00 -24.56
N GLN A 98 15.92 30.29 -25.17
CA GLN A 98 16.48 29.45 -26.24
C GLN A 98 16.83 28.03 -25.75
N ASP A 99 17.33 27.90 -24.53
CA ASP A 99 17.71 26.61 -23.96
C ASP A 99 16.48 25.84 -23.46
N MET A 100 15.42 26.54 -23.04
CA MET A 100 14.10 25.93 -22.80
C MET A 100 13.52 25.32 -24.09
N ILE A 101 13.63 26.03 -25.23
CA ILE A 101 13.19 25.53 -26.53
C ILE A 101 14.05 24.33 -26.98
N ARG A 102 15.36 24.31 -26.68
CA ARG A 102 16.22 23.15 -26.92
C ARG A 102 15.78 21.94 -26.10
N LEU A 103 15.63 22.09 -24.79
CA LEU A 103 15.16 21.00 -23.92
C LEU A 103 13.81 20.45 -24.38
N ARG A 104 12.85 21.34 -24.71
CA ARG A 104 11.57 20.93 -25.29
C ARG A 104 11.73 20.06 -26.54
N LYS A 105 12.58 20.46 -27.49
CA LYS A 105 12.83 19.68 -28.72
C LYS A 105 13.47 18.33 -28.42
N SER A 106 14.41 18.25 -27.48
CA SER A 106 15.01 16.98 -27.05
C SER A 106 13.98 16.05 -26.40
N ILE A 107 13.06 16.58 -25.58
CA ILE A 107 11.92 15.82 -25.02
C ILE A 107 10.97 15.34 -26.13
N GLU A 108 10.64 16.19 -27.12
CA GLU A 108 9.80 15.81 -28.27
C GLU A 108 10.47 14.72 -29.13
N ASN A 109 11.79 14.79 -29.32
CA ASN A 109 12.57 13.83 -30.12
C ASN A 109 12.94 12.52 -29.40
N GLY A 110 12.81 12.45 -28.06
CA GLY A 110 13.18 11.26 -27.29
C GLY A 110 14.66 11.17 -26.90
N ASP A 111 15.41 12.28 -26.95
CA ASP A 111 16.84 12.34 -26.61
C ASP A 111 17.05 12.30 -25.08
N PHE A 112 17.12 11.09 -24.54
CA PHE A 112 17.22 10.82 -23.11
C PHE A 112 18.52 11.35 -22.48
N GLU A 113 19.68 11.13 -23.12
CA GLU A 113 20.99 11.49 -22.57
C GLU A 113 21.13 13.02 -22.42
N TYR A 114 20.71 13.78 -23.43
CA TYR A 114 20.73 15.24 -23.37
C TYR A 114 19.77 15.78 -22.30
N VAL A 115 18.56 15.21 -22.19
CA VAL A 115 17.59 15.59 -21.16
C VAL A 115 18.14 15.32 -19.76
N GLN A 116 18.70 14.12 -19.53
CA GLN A 116 19.30 13.75 -18.25
C GLN A 116 20.41 14.72 -17.85
N LYS A 117 21.38 14.93 -18.75
CA LYS A 117 22.51 15.85 -18.53
C LYS A 117 22.05 17.27 -18.22
N THR A 118 21.17 17.83 -19.04
CA THR A 118 20.70 19.23 -18.89
C THR A 118 19.98 19.46 -17.57
N VAL A 119 19.14 18.50 -17.14
CA VAL A 119 18.38 18.58 -15.89
C VAL A 119 19.30 18.52 -14.66
N TRP A 120 20.32 17.65 -14.67
CA TRP A 120 21.29 17.57 -13.56
C TRP A 120 22.33 18.70 -13.57
N GLU A 121 22.67 19.28 -14.71
CA GLU A 121 23.50 20.49 -14.79
C GLU A 121 22.81 21.69 -14.15
N ASN A 122 21.48 21.83 -14.33
CA ASN A 122 20.71 22.89 -13.70
C ASN A 122 19.26 22.44 -13.39
N PRO A 123 18.91 22.18 -12.12
CA PRO A 123 17.55 21.81 -11.69
C PRO A 123 16.44 22.80 -12.12
N ARG A 124 16.78 24.06 -12.40
CA ARG A 124 15.83 25.10 -12.85
C ARG A 124 15.26 24.86 -14.26
N TYR A 125 15.72 23.82 -14.96
CA TYR A 125 15.06 23.36 -16.19
C TYR A 125 13.75 22.59 -15.93
N LEU A 126 13.57 22.01 -14.74
CA LEU A 126 12.32 21.37 -14.32
C LEU A 126 11.56 22.16 -13.24
N VAL A 127 12.23 22.99 -12.43
CA VAL A 127 11.55 23.76 -11.36
C VAL A 127 11.71 25.27 -11.55
N SER A 128 10.60 26.00 -11.41
CA SER A 128 10.58 27.47 -11.49
C SER A 128 11.17 28.10 -10.21
N SER A 129 11.14 29.43 -10.09
CA SER A 129 11.53 30.15 -8.85
C SER A 129 10.44 30.19 -7.78
N GLY A 130 9.26 29.63 -8.05
CA GLY A 130 8.18 29.48 -7.09
C GLY A 130 7.72 28.03 -7.05
N ASP A 131 8.69 27.13 -6.93
CA ASP A 131 8.57 25.69 -6.60
C ASP A 131 7.48 24.93 -7.34
N THR A 132 7.31 25.33 -8.60
CA THR A 132 6.29 24.84 -9.53
C THR A 132 6.97 24.30 -10.79
N PRO A 133 6.39 23.29 -11.44
CA PRO A 133 6.90 22.73 -12.70
C PRO A 133 7.22 23.81 -13.73
N ALA A 134 8.45 23.78 -14.26
CA ALA A 134 8.92 24.74 -15.24
C ALA A 134 8.12 24.65 -16.55
N ILE A 135 7.78 25.82 -17.08
CA ILE A 135 6.98 25.95 -18.31
C ILE A 135 7.92 25.97 -19.51
N LEU A 136 7.84 24.94 -20.35
CA LEU A 136 8.63 24.82 -21.58
C LEU A 136 7.88 25.31 -22.83
N GLN A 137 6.57 25.56 -22.73
CA GLN A 137 5.77 26.19 -23.78
C GLN A 137 4.84 27.25 -23.18
N GLU A 138 5.25 28.53 -23.24
CA GLU A 138 4.59 29.64 -22.54
C GLU A 138 3.10 29.83 -22.90
N GLY A 139 2.73 29.72 -24.18
CA GLY A 139 1.36 30.02 -24.64
C GLY A 139 0.28 29.14 -24.00
N SER A 140 0.48 27.81 -24.01
CA SER A 140 -0.43 26.83 -23.40
C SER A 140 -0.03 26.45 -21.96
N ARG A 141 1.12 26.98 -21.49
CA ARG A 141 1.78 26.68 -20.22
C ARG A 141 2.10 25.19 -20.00
N TYR A 142 2.57 24.48 -21.04
CA TYR A 142 2.96 23.07 -20.89
C TYR A 142 4.24 22.94 -20.05
N ASN A 143 4.19 22.09 -19.03
CA ASN A 143 5.37 21.58 -18.33
C ASN A 143 6.06 20.47 -19.17
N ALA A 144 7.20 19.99 -18.69
CA ALA A 144 7.95 18.92 -19.37
C ALA A 144 7.14 17.63 -19.57
N LEU A 145 6.28 17.26 -18.62
CA LEU A 145 5.50 16.02 -18.65
C LEU A 145 4.34 16.07 -19.65
N HIS A 146 3.67 17.22 -19.82
CA HIS A 146 2.68 17.42 -20.90
C HIS A 146 3.31 17.20 -22.28
N ILE A 147 4.56 17.64 -22.47
CA ILE A 147 5.28 17.52 -23.74
C ILE A 147 5.70 16.07 -23.98
N ALA A 148 6.25 15.39 -22.96
CA ALA A 148 6.58 13.97 -23.03
C ALA A 148 5.34 13.08 -23.26
N ALA A 149 4.21 13.40 -22.62
CA ALA A 149 2.92 12.73 -22.83
C ALA A 149 2.36 12.95 -24.24
N LYS A 150 2.53 14.16 -24.80
CA LYS A 150 2.14 14.48 -26.18
C LYS A 150 2.99 13.74 -27.22
N SER A 151 4.29 13.55 -26.98
CA SER A 151 5.18 12.81 -27.89
C SER A 151 5.16 11.29 -27.69
N GLY A 152 4.60 10.81 -26.58
CA GLY A 152 4.55 9.38 -26.25
C GLY A 152 5.83 8.83 -25.60
N ASN A 153 6.77 9.70 -25.20
CA ASN A 153 8.10 9.32 -24.72
C ASN A 153 8.08 8.88 -23.25
N ALA A 154 7.61 7.64 -23.01
CA ALA A 154 7.45 7.05 -21.68
C ALA A 154 8.74 6.98 -20.85
N THR A 155 9.90 6.77 -21.49
CA THR A 155 11.22 6.77 -20.84
C THR A 155 11.54 8.14 -20.20
N ILE A 156 11.28 9.22 -20.94
CA ILE A 156 11.49 10.60 -20.45
C ILE A 156 10.43 10.95 -19.41
N SER A 157 9.16 10.53 -19.57
CA SER A 157 8.12 10.71 -18.55
C SER A 157 8.50 10.05 -17.22
N ALA A 158 8.93 8.78 -17.25
CA ALA A 158 9.37 8.05 -16.06
C ALA A 158 10.60 8.71 -15.42
N TYR A 159 11.56 9.15 -16.23
CA TYR A 159 12.75 9.85 -15.75
C TYR A 159 12.44 11.20 -15.09
N ILE A 160 11.56 12.02 -15.67
CA ILE A 160 11.14 13.29 -15.07
C ILE A 160 10.51 13.04 -13.70
N LEU A 161 9.59 12.06 -13.60
CA LEU A 161 8.92 11.71 -12.35
C LEU A 161 9.91 11.17 -11.31
N ALA A 162 10.77 10.21 -11.68
CA ALA A 162 11.82 9.70 -10.80
C ALA A 162 12.81 10.80 -10.34
N THR A 163 13.09 11.79 -11.19
CA THR A 163 13.98 12.91 -10.84
C THR A 163 13.32 13.87 -9.84
N VAL A 164 12.04 14.23 -10.02
CA VAL A 164 11.35 15.11 -9.06
C VAL A 164 10.98 14.41 -7.75
N SER A 165 10.85 13.08 -7.76
CA SER A 165 10.74 12.25 -6.55
C SER A 165 12.09 12.00 -5.86
N SER A 166 13.23 12.39 -6.43
CA SER A 166 14.55 12.12 -5.84
C SER A 166 14.93 13.19 -4.83
N PRO A 167 15.21 12.82 -3.56
CA PRO A 167 15.71 13.77 -2.55
C PRO A 167 17.01 14.44 -3.00
N GLU A 168 17.89 13.73 -3.71
CA GLU A 168 19.16 14.28 -4.21
C GLU A 168 18.95 15.47 -5.16
N PHE A 169 17.89 15.43 -5.99
CA PHE A 169 17.55 16.50 -6.91
C PHE A 169 17.02 17.74 -6.18
N VAL A 170 16.18 17.52 -5.16
CA VAL A 170 15.64 18.58 -4.29
C VAL A 170 16.76 19.22 -3.47
N CYS A 171 17.61 18.44 -2.79
CA CYS A 171 18.78 18.95 -2.08
C CYS A 171 19.70 19.75 -3.00
N LYS A 172 19.88 19.33 -4.26
CA LYS A 172 20.64 20.09 -5.26
C LYS A 172 19.96 21.41 -5.63
N LEU A 173 18.64 21.46 -5.79
CA LEU A 173 17.88 22.67 -6.16
C LEU A 173 17.99 23.78 -5.11
N TYR A 174 17.82 23.46 -3.82
CA TYR A 174 17.82 24.44 -2.73
C TYR A 174 19.23 24.66 -2.13
N GLY A 175 20.11 23.65 -2.23
CA GLY A 175 21.49 23.70 -1.70
C GLY A 175 21.60 23.43 -0.20
N ASP A 176 20.53 22.96 0.44
CA ASP A 176 20.52 22.66 1.87
C ASP A 176 21.11 21.26 2.13
N ASN A 177 22.35 21.24 2.64
CA ASN A 177 22.99 20.08 3.27
C ASN A 177 22.60 19.94 4.77
N THR A 178 21.64 20.74 5.24
CA THR A 178 21.11 20.69 6.61
C THR A 178 20.02 19.63 6.69
N GLY A 179 20.21 18.61 7.53
CA GLY A 179 19.43 17.37 7.57
C GLY A 179 17.99 17.47 8.08
N GLU A 180 17.16 18.34 7.48
CA GLU A 180 15.71 18.35 7.60
C GLU A 180 15.09 17.42 6.55
N THR A 181 15.27 16.11 6.72
CA THR A 181 14.83 15.09 5.75
C THR A 181 13.32 15.14 5.50
N GLU A 182 12.51 15.33 6.54
CA GLU A 182 11.04 15.45 6.46
C GLU A 182 10.61 16.56 5.50
N ASN A 183 11.25 17.74 5.62
CA ASN A 183 11.01 18.91 4.78
C ASN A 183 11.46 18.71 3.31
N THR A 184 12.30 17.72 3.05
CA THR A 184 12.74 17.34 1.69
C THR A 184 11.76 16.35 1.06
N GLU A 185 11.29 15.36 1.83
CA GLU A 185 10.28 14.38 1.39
C GLU A 185 8.92 15.03 1.10
N GLU A 186 8.47 15.96 1.96
CA GLU A 186 7.26 16.75 1.70
C GLU A 186 7.37 17.57 0.41
N ARG A 187 8.51 18.25 0.18
CA ARG A 187 8.75 18.98 -1.08
C ARG A 187 8.79 18.05 -2.30
N CYS A 188 9.37 16.86 -2.20
CA CYS A 188 9.34 15.86 -3.28
C CYS A 188 7.89 15.44 -3.58
N SER A 189 7.09 15.18 -2.55
CA SER A 189 5.68 14.79 -2.67
C SER A 189 4.82 15.87 -3.33
N VAL A 190 4.95 17.12 -2.89
CA VAL A 190 4.25 18.27 -3.47
C VAL A 190 4.68 18.52 -4.92
N LEU A 191 5.98 18.48 -5.23
CA LEU A 191 6.47 18.68 -6.59
C LEU A 191 6.02 17.56 -7.55
N LEU A 192 5.98 16.31 -7.06
CA LEU A 192 5.45 15.16 -7.80
C LEU A 192 3.94 15.32 -8.09
N ASP A 193 3.14 15.70 -7.08
CA ASP A 193 1.70 15.98 -7.25
C ASP A 193 1.48 17.08 -8.30
N LEU A 194 2.19 18.20 -8.19
CA LEU A 194 2.14 19.28 -9.19
C LEU A 194 2.52 18.79 -10.59
N TYR A 195 3.52 17.91 -10.72
CA TYR A 195 3.90 17.36 -12.01
C TYR A 195 2.82 16.45 -12.61
N LEU A 196 2.16 15.62 -11.80
CA LEU A 196 1.11 14.67 -12.23
C LEU A 196 -0.24 15.35 -12.48
N ASN A 197 -0.61 16.35 -11.67
CA ASN A 197 -1.98 16.86 -11.57
C ASN A 197 -2.17 18.32 -12.01
N MET A 198 -1.12 19.13 -12.22
CA MET A 198 -1.34 20.49 -12.76
C MET A 198 -1.90 20.43 -14.20
N PRO A 199 -3.03 21.11 -14.48
CA PRO A 199 -3.62 21.15 -15.82
C PRO A 199 -3.00 22.22 -16.72
N ASP A 200 -3.17 22.07 -18.03
CA ASP A 200 -2.80 23.08 -19.02
C ASP A 200 -3.68 24.34 -18.96
N LYS A 201 -3.15 25.50 -19.36
CA LYS A 201 -3.92 26.76 -19.34
C LYS A 201 -5.04 26.82 -20.40
N GLY A 202 -4.94 26.04 -21.47
CA GLY A 202 -5.85 26.11 -22.61
C GLY A 202 -7.15 25.31 -22.42
N SER A 203 -7.02 24.01 -22.14
CA SER A 203 -8.13 23.06 -22.08
C SER A 203 -8.43 22.54 -20.66
N ASN A 204 -7.64 22.95 -19.66
CA ASN A 204 -7.63 22.37 -18.32
C ASN A 204 -7.34 20.86 -18.32
N GLU A 205 -6.51 20.39 -19.25
CA GLU A 205 -6.14 19.00 -19.41
C GLU A 205 -4.84 18.70 -18.64
N THR A 206 -4.86 17.69 -17.77
CA THR A 206 -3.65 17.22 -17.05
C THR A 206 -2.73 16.40 -17.98
N PRO A 207 -1.49 16.07 -17.59
CA PRO A 207 -0.61 15.18 -18.37
C PRO A 207 -1.24 13.81 -18.69
N LEU A 208 -2.10 13.30 -17.80
CA LEU A 208 -2.87 12.07 -18.06
C LEU A 208 -3.89 12.26 -19.18
N HIS A 209 -4.60 13.40 -19.23
CA HIS A 209 -5.47 13.73 -20.36
C HIS A 209 -4.70 13.81 -21.67
N PHE A 210 -3.47 14.35 -21.67
CA PHE A 210 -2.61 14.36 -22.86
C PHE A 210 -2.24 12.94 -23.29
N ALA A 211 -1.75 12.11 -22.38
CA ALA A 211 -1.34 10.74 -22.68
C ALA A 211 -2.48 9.91 -23.28
N THR A 212 -3.69 9.99 -22.72
CA THR A 212 -4.86 9.25 -23.23
C THR A 212 -5.35 9.80 -24.57
N LYS A 213 -5.42 11.12 -24.73
CA LYS A 213 -5.84 11.83 -25.95
C LYS A 213 -4.98 11.52 -27.17
N PHE A 214 -3.67 11.41 -26.97
CA PHE A 214 -2.70 11.07 -28.01
C PHE A 214 -2.45 9.55 -28.16
N GLY A 215 -3.08 8.70 -27.34
CA GLY A 215 -2.96 7.24 -27.45
C GLY A 215 -1.64 6.67 -26.90
N ALA A 216 -0.94 7.40 -26.03
CA ALA A 216 0.37 7.03 -25.50
C ALA A 216 0.27 6.01 -24.35
N ALA A 217 -0.15 4.77 -24.64
CA ALA A 217 -0.39 3.72 -23.63
C ALA A 217 0.75 3.54 -22.63
N ARG A 218 2.01 3.55 -23.08
CA ARG A 218 3.19 3.45 -22.19
C ARG A 218 3.36 4.64 -21.26
N VAL A 219 2.97 5.85 -21.67
CA VAL A 219 2.96 7.02 -20.77
C VAL A 219 1.81 6.91 -19.76
N VAL A 220 0.63 6.47 -20.20
CA VAL A 220 -0.51 6.21 -19.29
C VAL A 220 -0.12 5.20 -18.21
N GLN A 221 0.53 4.10 -18.60
CA GLN A 221 1.06 3.08 -17.68
C GLN A 221 2.01 3.68 -16.63
N VAL A 222 2.95 4.54 -17.04
CA VAL A 222 3.88 5.22 -16.12
C VAL A 222 3.15 6.17 -15.17
N LEU A 223 2.22 7.00 -15.67
CA LEU A 223 1.47 7.96 -14.85
C LEU A 223 0.59 7.26 -13.81
N VAL A 224 -0.13 6.20 -14.23
CA VAL A 224 -1.02 5.41 -13.37
C VAL A 224 -0.26 4.64 -12.28
N ALA A 225 1.04 4.37 -12.46
CA ALA A 225 1.84 3.69 -11.44
C ALA A 225 2.03 4.52 -10.17
N TYR A 226 1.85 5.84 -10.24
CA TYR A 226 1.94 6.75 -9.09
C TYR A 226 0.56 6.92 -8.43
N PRO A 227 0.39 6.61 -7.13
CA PRO A 227 -0.91 6.69 -6.46
C PRO A 227 -1.44 8.13 -6.34
N GLN A 228 -0.58 9.15 -6.47
CA GLN A 228 -0.98 10.56 -6.50
C GLN A 228 -1.69 10.96 -7.81
N CYS A 229 -1.59 10.17 -8.89
CA CYS A 229 -2.13 10.56 -10.19
C CYS A 229 -3.66 10.54 -10.23
N ASN A 230 -4.30 11.71 -10.40
CA ASN A 230 -5.75 11.81 -10.38
C ASN A 230 -6.38 11.35 -11.71
N LYS A 231 -6.85 10.10 -11.75
CA LYS A 231 -7.58 9.50 -12.87
C LYS A 231 -8.95 10.15 -13.14
N THR A 232 -9.54 10.84 -12.15
CA THR A 232 -10.91 11.40 -12.19
C THR A 232 -10.97 12.90 -12.51
N ALA A 233 -9.81 13.54 -12.71
CA ALA A 233 -9.71 14.96 -13.07
C ALA A 233 -10.55 15.26 -14.32
N ARG A 234 -11.14 16.46 -14.38
CA ARG A 234 -12.00 16.88 -15.50
C ARG A 234 -11.43 18.07 -16.24
N ASN A 235 -11.45 18.00 -17.57
CA ASN A 235 -11.08 19.10 -18.43
C ASN A 235 -12.18 20.19 -18.51
N LYS A 236 -11.93 21.26 -19.27
CA LYS A 236 -12.90 22.36 -19.49
C LYS A 236 -14.22 21.91 -20.14
N PHE A 237 -14.23 20.75 -20.80
CA PHE A 237 -15.41 20.13 -21.41
C PHE A 237 -16.12 19.12 -20.47
N MET A 238 -15.72 19.07 -19.19
CA MET A 238 -16.21 18.14 -18.16
C MET A 238 -15.93 16.65 -18.45
N GLN A 239 -15.02 16.37 -19.39
CA GLN A 239 -14.59 15.03 -19.76
C GLN A 239 -13.42 14.57 -18.86
N THR A 240 -13.38 13.28 -18.57
CA THR A 240 -12.27 12.60 -17.89
C THR A 240 -11.23 12.08 -18.90
N PRO A 241 -10.03 11.64 -18.46
CA PRO A 241 -9.05 10.99 -19.34
C PRO A 241 -9.61 9.77 -20.09
N SER A 242 -10.56 9.05 -19.49
CA SER A 242 -11.23 7.87 -20.07
C SER A 242 -12.21 8.23 -21.20
N ASP A 243 -12.81 9.42 -21.17
CA ASP A 243 -13.77 9.87 -22.19
C ASP A 243 -13.08 10.33 -23.49
N ILE A 244 -11.79 10.66 -23.43
CA ILE A 244 -11.03 11.28 -24.53
C ILE A 244 -9.98 10.36 -25.17
N ILE A 245 -9.98 9.06 -24.82
CA ILE A 245 -9.00 8.06 -25.29
C ILE A 245 -8.90 8.08 -26.83
N CYS A 246 -7.67 8.28 -27.31
CA CYS A 246 -7.32 8.34 -28.73
C CYS A 246 -8.12 9.36 -29.57
N SER A 247 -8.74 10.37 -28.95
CA SER A 247 -9.55 11.40 -29.65
C SER A 247 -8.76 12.27 -30.64
N ARG A 248 -7.42 12.26 -30.59
CA ARG A 248 -6.53 12.91 -31.57
C ARG A 248 -5.83 11.94 -32.53
N LEU A 249 -5.98 10.63 -32.37
CA LEU A 249 -5.27 9.63 -33.16
C LEU A 249 -6.18 9.05 -34.25
N ASN A 250 -5.97 9.50 -35.49
CA ASN A 250 -6.74 9.04 -36.65
C ASN A 250 -6.45 7.56 -36.92
N GLY A 251 -7.50 6.73 -36.96
CA GLY A 251 -7.36 5.29 -37.22
C GLY A 251 -6.93 4.46 -36.01
N ALA A 252 -7.07 4.96 -34.78
CA ALA A 252 -6.70 4.25 -33.55
C ALA A 252 -7.31 2.85 -33.45
N GLU A 253 -6.44 1.84 -33.28
CA GLU A 253 -6.82 0.44 -33.08
C GLU A 253 -7.73 0.27 -31.86
N ALA A 254 -8.73 -0.61 -31.97
CA ALA A 254 -9.64 -0.90 -30.86
C ALA A 254 -8.91 -1.48 -29.65
N ALA A 255 -7.93 -2.38 -29.89
CA ALA A 255 -7.10 -2.97 -28.84
C ALA A 255 -6.33 -1.92 -28.03
N LEU A 256 -5.75 -0.90 -28.67
CA LEU A 256 -5.05 0.19 -27.99
C LEU A 256 -6.00 1.02 -27.10
N LYS A 257 -7.24 1.22 -27.53
CA LYS A 257 -8.25 1.93 -26.71
C LYS A 257 -8.64 1.11 -25.48
N GLU A 258 -8.79 -0.21 -25.64
CA GLU A 258 -9.10 -1.14 -24.55
C GLU A 258 -7.94 -1.28 -23.56
N GLU A 259 -6.69 -1.36 -24.05
CA GLU A 259 -5.47 -1.33 -23.22
C GLU A 259 -5.39 -0.04 -22.38
N ILE A 260 -5.58 1.12 -22.99
CA ILE A 260 -5.57 2.41 -22.28
C ILE A 260 -6.72 2.50 -21.27
N ALA A 261 -7.92 2.03 -21.62
CA ALA A 261 -9.05 1.99 -20.70
C ALA A 261 -8.74 1.10 -19.48
N GLY A 262 -8.16 -0.09 -19.68
CA GLY A 262 -7.76 -1.01 -18.60
C GLY A 262 -6.70 -0.46 -17.63
N TYR A 263 -5.86 0.49 -18.07
CA TYR A 263 -4.97 1.23 -17.16
C TYR A 263 -5.69 2.34 -16.38
N LEU A 264 -6.69 2.99 -16.98
CA LEU A 264 -7.45 4.05 -16.31
C LEU A 264 -8.47 3.50 -15.31
N GLU A 265 -9.00 2.30 -15.53
CA GLU A 265 -9.89 1.64 -14.59
C GLU A 265 -9.22 1.41 -13.22
N GLU A 266 -10.05 1.34 -12.17
CA GLU A 266 -9.62 0.94 -10.84
C GLU A 266 -9.51 -0.58 -10.77
N GLN A 267 -8.31 -1.06 -10.44
CA GLN A 267 -8.00 -2.47 -10.32
C GLN A 267 -8.26 -2.94 -8.89
N PHE A 268 -9.17 -3.90 -8.74
CA PHE A 268 -9.55 -4.50 -7.47
C PHE A 268 -8.92 -5.88 -7.29
N PHE A 269 -8.59 -6.18 -6.04
CA PHE A 269 -8.03 -7.44 -5.58
C PHE A 269 -8.96 -8.08 -4.55
N VAL A 270 -9.15 -9.39 -4.64
CA VAL A 270 -9.99 -10.17 -3.73
C VAL A 270 -9.09 -11.07 -2.87
N PRO A 271 -8.96 -10.82 -1.55
CA PRO A 271 -8.12 -11.61 -0.66
C PRO A 271 -8.87 -12.79 -0.02
N VAL A 272 -8.13 -13.85 0.34
CA VAL A 272 -8.54 -14.77 1.42
C VAL A 272 -7.85 -14.36 2.71
N LEU A 273 -8.66 -14.33 3.77
CA LEU A 273 -8.27 -13.95 5.11
C LEU A 273 -8.34 -15.19 6.01
N ARG A 274 -7.24 -15.49 6.71
CA ARG A 274 -7.18 -16.50 7.78
C ARG A 274 -6.87 -15.82 9.10
N SER A 275 -7.34 -16.38 10.22
CA SER A 275 -6.91 -15.93 11.54
C SER A 275 -5.65 -16.66 11.98
N ASP A 276 -4.70 -15.93 12.53
CA ASP A 276 -3.39 -16.44 12.95
C ASP A 276 -3.53 -17.50 14.07
N ASP A 277 -4.53 -17.33 14.94
CA ASP A 277 -4.87 -18.28 16.02
C ASP A 277 -5.60 -19.56 15.54
N GLU A 278 -5.89 -19.70 14.24
CA GLU A 278 -6.76 -20.74 13.63
C GLU A 278 -8.19 -20.88 14.22
N CYS A 279 -8.53 -20.08 15.23
CA CYS A 279 -9.79 -20.15 15.98
C CYS A 279 -11.02 -19.71 15.19
N SER A 280 -10.84 -19.02 14.05
CA SER A 280 -11.91 -18.55 13.18
C SER A 280 -11.82 -19.16 11.77
N PRO A 281 -12.96 -19.40 11.11
CA PRO A 281 -12.94 -20.02 9.79
C PRO A 281 -12.36 -19.06 8.72
N PRO A 282 -11.55 -19.57 7.78
CA PRO A 282 -11.07 -18.81 6.61
C PRO A 282 -12.23 -18.16 5.85
N ARG A 283 -12.04 -16.90 5.42
CA ARG A 283 -13.07 -16.10 4.75
C ARG A 283 -12.54 -15.28 3.58
N VAL A 284 -13.29 -15.26 2.48
CA VAL A 284 -13.03 -14.36 1.34
C VAL A 284 -13.39 -12.92 1.73
N GLY A 285 -12.39 -12.04 1.70
CA GLY A 285 -12.50 -10.62 2.04
C GLY A 285 -13.34 -9.82 1.05
N GLU A 286 -13.47 -8.52 1.29
CA GLU A 286 -14.09 -7.57 0.35
C GLU A 286 -13.09 -7.23 -0.77
N PRO A 287 -13.53 -6.89 -2.01
CA PRO A 287 -12.60 -6.42 -3.02
C PRO A 287 -12.05 -5.04 -2.65
N PHE A 288 -10.73 -4.89 -2.63
CA PHE A 288 -10.05 -3.63 -2.30
C PHE A 288 -9.18 -3.15 -3.45
N SER A 289 -8.87 -1.86 -3.48
CA SER A 289 -7.95 -1.23 -4.43
C SER A 289 -6.66 -0.85 -3.70
N PRO A 290 -5.46 -0.87 -4.34
CA PRO A 290 -4.23 -0.41 -3.69
C PRO A 290 -4.30 1.03 -3.16
N THR A 291 -5.14 1.88 -3.76
CA THR A 291 -5.39 3.28 -3.34
C THR A 291 -6.33 3.39 -2.13
N SER A 292 -7.04 2.31 -1.78
CA SER A 292 -7.94 2.22 -0.63
C SER A 292 -7.80 0.83 0.00
N PRO A 293 -6.73 0.61 0.79
CA PRO A 293 -6.51 -0.67 1.46
C PRO A 293 -7.66 -0.96 2.44
N PRO A 294 -7.97 -2.24 2.70
CA PRO A 294 -9.04 -2.60 3.60
C PRO A 294 -8.64 -2.26 5.05
N PRO A 295 -9.57 -1.76 5.91
CA PRO A 295 -9.26 -1.37 7.29
C PRO A 295 -8.60 -2.46 8.14
N LEU A 296 -8.74 -3.72 7.73
CA LEU A 296 -8.11 -4.91 8.34
C LEU A 296 -6.57 -4.84 8.37
N MET A 297 -5.93 -4.05 7.50
CA MET A 297 -4.47 -3.83 7.55
C MET A 297 -4.05 -2.76 8.57
N GLU A 298 -4.97 -1.88 9.00
CA GLU A 298 -4.66 -0.72 9.85
C GLU A 298 -5.07 -0.91 11.32
N THR A 299 -5.74 -2.02 11.67
CA THR A 299 -6.23 -2.28 13.02
C THR A 299 -5.12 -2.63 14.01
N LYS A 300 -4.39 -1.60 14.48
CA LYS A 300 -3.90 -1.50 15.87
C LYS A 300 -5.06 -1.30 16.87
N GLY A 301 -6.27 -1.72 16.50
CA GLY A 301 -7.53 -1.39 17.15
C GLY A 301 -8.23 -2.64 17.64
N ASN A 302 -8.22 -2.80 18.97
CA ASN A 302 -8.95 -3.79 19.76
C ASN A 302 -8.35 -5.23 19.76
N VAL A 303 -7.64 -5.54 20.85
CA VAL A 303 -7.00 -6.84 21.19
C VAL A 303 -7.99 -8.02 21.34
N LYS A 304 -9.28 -7.79 21.08
CA LYS A 304 -10.39 -8.74 21.32
C LYS A 304 -11.01 -9.29 20.03
N SER A 305 -10.54 -8.86 18.86
CA SER A 305 -10.87 -9.47 17.56
C SER A 305 -9.66 -10.25 17.04
N PRO A 306 -9.85 -11.48 16.50
CA PRO A 306 -8.75 -12.20 15.87
C PRO A 306 -8.15 -11.36 14.75
N THR A 307 -6.82 -11.29 14.71
CA THR A 307 -6.05 -10.75 13.59
C THR A 307 -6.31 -11.60 12.34
N TYR A 308 -6.24 -10.98 11.17
CA TYR A 308 -6.47 -11.67 9.90
C TYR A 308 -5.35 -11.38 8.91
N GLU A 309 -4.52 -12.37 8.64
CA GLU A 309 -3.54 -12.34 7.56
C GLU A 309 -4.16 -12.65 6.20
N VAL A 310 -3.62 -12.00 5.16
CA VAL A 310 -3.95 -12.27 3.76
C VAL A 310 -3.13 -13.47 3.29
N GLN A 311 -3.78 -14.62 3.05
CA GLN A 311 -3.09 -15.85 2.65
C GLN A 311 -3.07 -16.06 1.14
N ALA A 312 -4.02 -15.45 0.41
CA ALA A 312 -4.04 -15.46 -1.05
C ALA A 312 -4.73 -14.21 -1.62
N LEU A 313 -4.36 -13.84 -2.85
CA LEU A 313 -4.86 -12.67 -3.58
C LEU A 313 -5.20 -13.05 -5.02
N ALA A 314 -6.40 -12.69 -5.47
CA ALA A 314 -6.82 -12.74 -6.86
C ALA A 314 -7.02 -11.32 -7.42
N GLY A 315 -6.40 -11.01 -8.55
CA GLY A 315 -6.46 -9.69 -9.20
C GLY A 315 -5.17 -9.40 -9.99
N PRO A 316 -5.13 -8.33 -10.79
CA PRO A 316 -6.10 -7.22 -10.85
C PRO A 316 -7.36 -7.56 -11.67
N MET A 317 -8.51 -7.01 -11.28
CA MET A 317 -9.73 -7.04 -12.10
C MET A 317 -10.68 -5.85 -11.81
N PRO A 318 -11.55 -5.42 -12.73
CA PRO A 318 -12.49 -4.31 -12.49
C PRO A 318 -13.51 -4.61 -11.38
N LYS A 319 -14.03 -3.56 -10.72
CA LYS A 319 -14.97 -3.67 -9.59
C LYS A 319 -16.15 -4.64 -9.80
N PRO A 320 -16.85 -4.66 -10.96
CA PRO A 320 -17.96 -5.58 -11.19
C PRO A 320 -17.49 -7.04 -11.28
N GLN A 321 -16.35 -7.28 -11.94
CA GLN A 321 -15.74 -8.60 -12.06
C GLN A 321 -15.26 -9.09 -10.68
N ALA A 322 -14.65 -8.23 -9.86
CA ALA A 322 -14.20 -8.56 -8.51
C ALA A 322 -15.35 -8.94 -7.58
N MET A 323 -16.48 -8.22 -7.65
CA MET A 323 -17.69 -8.56 -6.91
C MET A 323 -18.29 -9.90 -7.36
N ALA A 324 -18.31 -10.18 -8.67
CA ALA A 324 -18.79 -11.44 -9.22
C ALA A 324 -17.87 -12.62 -8.85
N PHE A 325 -16.55 -12.44 -8.97
CA PHE A 325 -15.51 -13.40 -8.58
C PHE A 325 -15.62 -13.75 -7.09
N ARG A 326 -15.72 -12.74 -6.21
CA ARG A 326 -15.97 -12.94 -4.78
C ARG A 326 -17.25 -13.72 -4.50
N LYS A 327 -18.36 -13.39 -5.16
CA LYS A 327 -19.64 -14.08 -4.99
C LYS A 327 -19.52 -15.56 -5.38
N ARG A 328 -18.84 -15.84 -6.48
CA ARG A 328 -18.57 -17.19 -7.00
C ARG A 328 -17.63 -17.98 -6.10
N TRP A 329 -16.62 -17.34 -5.53
CA TRP A 329 -15.68 -17.95 -4.59
C TRP A 329 -16.33 -18.28 -3.25
N LYS A 330 -17.12 -17.35 -2.68
CA LYS A 330 -17.89 -17.58 -1.45
C LYS A 330 -18.93 -18.69 -1.58
N THR A 331 -19.50 -18.86 -2.76
CA THR A 331 -20.52 -19.89 -3.02
C THR A 331 -20.23 -20.61 -4.33
N PRO A 332 -19.28 -21.58 -4.34
CA PRO A 332 -19.03 -22.42 -5.49
C PRO A 332 -20.31 -23.19 -5.89
N PRO A 333 -20.64 -23.30 -7.18
CA PRO A 333 -21.83 -24.03 -7.60
C PRO A 333 -21.69 -25.51 -7.26
N ARG A 334 -22.74 -26.09 -6.69
CA ARG A 334 -22.86 -27.56 -6.59
C ARG A 334 -23.25 -28.13 -7.95
N ASN A 335 -22.29 -28.23 -8.88
CA ASN A 335 -22.50 -28.92 -10.14
C ASN A 335 -22.37 -30.44 -9.90
N PRO A 336 -23.45 -31.24 -10.01
CA PRO A 336 -23.44 -32.66 -9.63
C PRO A 336 -22.65 -33.57 -10.60
N GLY A 337 -22.05 -33.02 -11.66
CA GLY A 337 -21.31 -33.75 -12.69
C GLY A 337 -19.81 -33.46 -12.78
N SER A 338 -19.23 -32.59 -11.93
CA SER A 338 -17.77 -32.37 -11.94
C SER A 338 -17.07 -33.16 -10.82
N PRO A 339 -16.03 -33.96 -11.12
CA PRO A 339 -15.25 -34.66 -10.09
C PRO A 339 -14.46 -33.69 -9.19
N THR A 340 -14.28 -32.43 -9.59
CA THR A 340 -13.60 -31.38 -8.80
C THR A 340 -14.54 -30.62 -7.84
N CYS A 341 -15.64 -31.23 -7.38
CA CYS A 341 -16.45 -30.66 -6.29
C CYS A 341 -15.72 -30.77 -4.93
N HIS A 342 -14.64 -29.98 -4.80
CA HIS A 342 -13.97 -29.68 -3.55
C HIS A 342 -14.84 -28.67 -2.80
N SER A 343 -15.67 -29.14 -1.88
CA SER A 343 -16.20 -28.27 -0.83
C SER A 343 -15.02 -27.70 -0.04
N PRO A 344 -15.00 -26.39 0.31
CA PRO A 344 -13.89 -25.81 1.09
C PRO A 344 -13.61 -26.58 2.39
N LEU A 345 -14.65 -27.22 2.95
CA LEU A 345 -14.62 -28.04 4.16
C LEU A 345 -13.91 -29.41 4.01
N LYS A 346 -13.46 -29.82 2.81
CA LYS A 346 -12.68 -31.06 2.62
C LYS A 346 -11.20 -30.91 2.98
N ASP A 347 -10.71 -29.67 2.99
CA ASP A 347 -9.32 -29.33 3.25
C ASP A 347 -9.31 -28.07 4.15
N PRO A 348 -9.19 -28.24 5.47
CA PRO A 348 -9.25 -27.10 6.40
C PRO A 348 -8.05 -26.15 6.25
N GLU A 349 -6.88 -26.66 5.84
CA GLU A 349 -5.65 -25.88 5.71
C GLU A 349 -5.61 -25.05 4.42
N ARG A 350 -6.05 -25.60 3.28
CA ARG A 350 -5.86 -24.96 1.95
C ARG A 350 -7.07 -25.03 1.01
N GLY A 351 -8.23 -25.45 1.50
CA GLY A 351 -9.44 -25.64 0.68
C GLY A 351 -9.96 -24.37 0.00
N TRP A 352 -9.82 -23.19 0.63
CA TRP A 352 -10.27 -21.92 0.04
C TRP A 352 -9.32 -21.40 -1.02
N GLU A 353 -8.02 -21.56 -0.79
CA GLU A 353 -6.91 -21.23 -1.67
C GLU A 353 -6.97 -22.10 -2.94
N LYS A 354 -7.24 -23.40 -2.79
CA LYS A 354 -7.44 -24.32 -3.91
C LYS A 354 -8.59 -23.87 -4.82
N ILE A 355 -9.77 -23.57 -4.24
CA ILE A 355 -10.94 -23.09 -4.98
C ILE A 355 -10.66 -21.73 -5.64
N GLY A 356 -9.94 -20.85 -4.95
CA GLY A 356 -9.52 -19.56 -5.48
C GLY A 356 -8.59 -19.71 -6.70
N ARG A 357 -7.61 -20.60 -6.62
CA ARG A 357 -6.68 -20.91 -7.71
C ARG A 357 -7.36 -21.56 -8.91
N GLU A 358 -8.30 -22.47 -8.68
CA GLU A 358 -9.14 -23.06 -9.74
C GLU A 358 -10.01 -21.99 -10.42
N LEU A 359 -10.64 -21.11 -9.64
CA LEU A 359 -11.49 -20.04 -10.15
C LEU A 359 -10.69 -18.94 -10.88
N ALA A 360 -9.51 -18.57 -10.37
CA ALA A 360 -8.60 -17.63 -11.01
C ALA A 360 -8.15 -18.15 -12.39
N HIS A 361 -7.88 -19.45 -12.50
CA HIS A 361 -7.59 -20.11 -13.77
C HIS A 361 -8.82 -20.17 -14.71
N GLU A 362 -10.03 -20.45 -14.20
CA GLU A 362 -11.28 -20.39 -14.98
C GLU A 362 -11.50 -18.98 -15.56
N TRP A 363 -11.25 -17.94 -14.75
CA TRP A 363 -11.54 -16.53 -15.09
C TRP A 363 -10.35 -15.78 -15.70
N HIS A 364 -9.22 -16.46 -15.93
CA HIS A 364 -7.98 -15.90 -16.48
C HIS A 364 -7.44 -14.69 -15.69
N VAL A 365 -7.56 -14.76 -14.37
CA VAL A 365 -7.14 -13.73 -13.40
C VAL A 365 -5.82 -14.15 -12.76
N THR A 366 -4.90 -13.21 -12.56
CA THR A 366 -3.64 -13.46 -11.84
C THR A 366 -3.90 -13.83 -10.38
N TRP A 367 -3.12 -14.79 -9.90
CA TRP A 367 -3.23 -15.40 -8.59
C TRP A 367 -1.89 -15.31 -7.86
N LYS A 368 -1.88 -15.01 -6.56
CA LYS A 368 -0.69 -15.11 -5.69
C LYS A 368 -1.07 -15.66 -4.32
N GLU A 369 -0.27 -16.57 -3.79
CA GLU A 369 -0.43 -17.15 -2.45
C GLU A 369 0.77 -16.81 -1.57
N TYR A 370 0.53 -16.62 -0.28
CA TYR A 370 1.59 -16.48 0.70
C TYR A 370 2.24 -17.84 0.99
N TRP A 371 3.58 -17.88 0.99
CA TRP A 371 4.35 -19.08 1.32
C TRP A 371 5.29 -18.76 2.49
N PRO A 372 4.99 -19.23 3.71
CA PRO A 372 5.78 -18.89 4.90
C PRO A 372 7.27 -19.20 4.79
N PHE A 373 7.66 -20.24 4.06
CA PHE A 373 9.07 -20.61 3.87
C PHE A 373 9.84 -19.68 2.91
N LEU A 374 9.14 -18.95 2.04
CA LEU A 374 9.71 -17.89 1.19
C LEU A 374 9.50 -16.48 1.77
N ASN A 375 8.67 -16.35 2.80
CA ASN A 375 8.17 -15.08 3.33
C ASN A 375 7.67 -14.12 2.21
N SER A 376 6.97 -14.67 1.21
CA SER A 376 6.63 -13.96 -0.03
C SER A 376 5.34 -14.48 -0.67
N TYR A 377 4.71 -13.63 -1.48
CA TYR A 377 3.50 -13.93 -2.25
C TYR A 377 3.85 -14.36 -3.68
N THR A 378 3.60 -15.61 -4.03
CA THR A 378 3.96 -16.16 -5.35
C THR A 378 3.00 -17.25 -5.83
N ASP A 379 3.01 -17.51 -7.14
CA ASP A 379 2.35 -18.65 -7.77
C ASP A 379 3.39 -19.49 -8.52
N PHE A 380 3.62 -20.71 -8.04
CA PHE A 380 4.54 -21.69 -8.62
C PHE A 380 4.11 -22.24 -9.99
N LYS A 381 2.96 -21.81 -10.56
CA LYS A 381 2.66 -22.01 -11.99
C LYS A 381 3.38 -21.01 -12.90
N THR A 382 3.84 -19.89 -12.37
CA THR A 382 4.56 -18.84 -13.13
C THR A 382 6.06 -19.12 -13.18
N SER A 383 6.73 -18.68 -14.25
CA SER A 383 8.19 -18.77 -14.36
C SER A 383 8.91 -17.98 -13.25
N GLU A 384 8.38 -16.80 -12.89
CA GLU A 384 8.85 -15.98 -11.75
C GLU A 384 8.78 -16.77 -10.44
N GLY A 385 7.65 -17.43 -10.15
CA GLY A 385 7.48 -18.22 -8.93
C GLY A 385 8.33 -19.47 -8.89
N LEU A 386 8.53 -20.15 -10.02
CA LEU A 386 9.45 -21.28 -10.13
C LEU A 386 10.91 -20.84 -9.92
N GLN A 387 11.31 -19.68 -10.44
CA GLN A 387 12.65 -19.14 -10.23
C GLN A 387 12.89 -18.80 -8.75
N LEU A 388 11.94 -18.15 -8.07
CA LEU A 388 12.03 -17.87 -6.63
C LEU A 388 12.15 -19.15 -5.79
N LEU A 389 11.47 -20.23 -6.19
CA LEU A 389 11.59 -21.54 -5.54
C LEU A 389 12.96 -22.17 -5.79
N GLU A 390 13.45 -22.12 -7.02
CA GLU A 390 14.77 -22.62 -7.40
C GLU A 390 15.90 -21.87 -6.69
N ASP A 391 15.82 -20.54 -6.60
CA ASP A 391 16.78 -19.71 -5.86
C ASP A 391 16.80 -20.08 -4.37
N TYR A 392 15.63 -20.26 -3.74
CA TYR A 392 15.51 -20.73 -2.35
C TYR A 392 16.13 -22.12 -2.16
N LEU A 393 15.83 -23.07 -3.04
CA LEU A 393 16.38 -24.43 -2.99
C LEU A 393 17.91 -24.42 -3.17
N ASN A 394 18.44 -23.57 -4.06
CA ASN A 394 19.88 -23.40 -4.25
C ASN A 394 20.59 -22.80 -3.03
N ILE A 395 19.94 -21.87 -2.30
CA ILE A 395 20.46 -21.36 -1.02
C ILE A 395 20.49 -22.48 0.01
N ARG A 396 19.37 -23.18 0.21
CA ARG A 396 19.27 -24.31 1.17
C ARG A 396 20.26 -25.43 0.87
N PHE A 397 20.49 -25.74 -0.40
CA PHE A 397 21.47 -26.72 -0.82
C PHE A 397 22.90 -26.29 -0.47
N LYS A 398 23.25 -25.01 -0.69
CA LYS A 398 24.56 -24.45 -0.30
C LYS A 398 24.77 -24.45 1.21
N GLU A 399 23.75 -24.11 1.99
CA GLU A 399 23.76 -24.19 3.47
C GLU A 399 24.05 -25.63 3.93
N ALA A 400 23.26 -26.60 3.42
CA ALA A 400 23.42 -28.01 3.75
C ALA A 400 24.79 -28.59 3.34
N CYS A 401 25.37 -28.14 2.22
CA CYS A 401 26.72 -28.53 1.82
C CYS A 401 27.82 -27.92 2.70
N GLN A 402 27.59 -26.77 3.34
CA GLN A 402 28.58 -26.12 4.21
C GLN A 402 28.62 -26.76 5.61
N GLU A 403 27.48 -27.14 6.19
CA GLU A 403 27.42 -27.77 7.51
C GLU A 403 28.09 -29.16 7.58
N VAL A 404 28.28 -29.83 6.43
CA VAL A 404 28.95 -31.14 6.34
C VAL A 404 30.49 -31.01 6.31
N SER A 405 31.05 -29.79 6.35
CA SER A 405 32.50 -29.56 6.34
C SER A 405 33.07 -29.25 7.75
N PRO A 406 33.82 -30.18 8.39
CA PRO A 406 34.49 -29.90 9.66
C PRO A 406 35.69 -28.97 9.46
N LYS A 407 35.89 -28.04 10.41
CA LYS A 407 36.86 -26.93 10.30
C LYS A 407 38.33 -27.38 10.36
N ASN A 408 39.08 -26.99 9.32
CA ASN A 408 40.54 -26.77 9.25
C ASN A 408 41.44 -28.03 9.36
N ILE A 409 42.41 -28.28 8.46
CA ILE A 409 43.58 -27.44 8.12
C ILE A 409 44.09 -27.72 6.69
N SER A 410 44.26 -26.64 5.91
CA SER A 410 45.23 -26.30 4.83
C SER A 410 45.86 -27.33 3.85
N PRO A 411 46.28 -26.86 2.64
CA PRO A 411 46.26 -27.67 1.42
C PRO A 411 47.63 -28.19 0.95
N ASN A 412 47.61 -29.14 0.00
CA ASN A 412 48.69 -29.31 -0.97
C ASN A 412 48.16 -29.62 -2.39
N LYS A 413 48.97 -29.32 -3.40
CA LYS A 413 48.57 -29.11 -4.80
C LYS A 413 48.46 -30.37 -5.66
N SER A 414 47.83 -30.15 -6.83
CA SER A 414 48.00 -30.83 -8.13
C SER A 414 47.60 -32.30 -8.26
N HIS A 415 46.61 -32.58 -9.10
CA HIS A 415 46.89 -32.79 -10.53
C HIS A 415 45.66 -32.49 -11.41
N GLU A 416 45.90 -32.11 -12.67
CA GLU A 416 44.87 -32.08 -13.72
C GLU A 416 44.62 -33.51 -14.21
N GLU A 417 43.36 -33.89 -14.42
CA GLU A 417 43.00 -34.75 -15.55
C GLU A 417 41.49 -34.65 -15.86
N SER A 418 41.18 -34.61 -17.15
CA SER A 418 39.83 -34.48 -17.68
C SER A 418 39.11 -35.84 -17.74
N ASN A 419 37.87 -35.92 -17.26
CA ASN A 419 36.88 -36.86 -17.80
C ASN A 419 35.44 -36.42 -17.51
N GLU A 420 34.58 -36.53 -18.52
CA GLU A 420 33.15 -36.25 -18.43
C GLU A 420 32.40 -37.42 -17.76
N THR A 421 31.90 -37.24 -16.53
CA THR A 421 30.73 -38.00 -16.03
C THR A 421 29.96 -37.18 -15.01
N ASN A 422 28.75 -36.74 -15.37
CA ASN A 422 27.81 -36.18 -14.40
C ASN A 422 27.33 -37.28 -13.43
N PRO A 423 27.35 -37.08 -12.10
CA PRO A 423 26.74 -38.02 -11.17
C PRO A 423 25.22 -37.96 -11.30
N LEU A 424 24.60 -39.08 -11.65
CA LEU A 424 23.14 -39.20 -11.69
C LEU A 424 22.57 -39.21 -10.26
N SER A 425 21.45 -38.54 -10.06
CA SER A 425 20.71 -38.56 -8.79
C SER A 425 20.35 -40.00 -8.37
N PRO A 426 20.32 -40.35 -7.07
CA PRO A 426 19.91 -41.68 -6.60
C PRO A 426 18.54 -42.14 -7.12
N MET A 427 17.65 -41.19 -7.45
CA MET A 427 16.35 -41.50 -8.05
C MET A 427 16.47 -41.91 -9.53
N SER A 428 17.42 -41.35 -10.27
CA SER A 428 17.77 -41.80 -11.63
C SER A 428 18.46 -43.15 -11.61
N GLU A 429 19.30 -43.40 -10.61
CA GLU A 429 19.96 -44.69 -10.38
C GLU A 429 18.95 -45.79 -10.03
N LEU A 430 17.97 -45.50 -9.17
CA LEU A 430 16.83 -46.37 -8.86
C LEU A 430 15.94 -46.61 -10.09
N CYS A 431 15.66 -45.58 -10.89
CA CYS A 431 14.90 -45.72 -12.14
C CYS A 431 15.62 -46.59 -13.18
N LEU A 432 16.96 -46.57 -13.23
CA LEU A 432 17.76 -47.47 -14.06
C LEU A 432 17.73 -48.91 -13.53
N ALA A 433 17.88 -49.10 -12.21
CA ALA A 433 17.80 -50.41 -11.56
C ALA A 433 16.43 -51.08 -11.76
N LEU A 434 15.34 -50.34 -11.58
CA LEU A 434 13.97 -50.84 -11.81
C LEU A 434 13.72 -51.19 -13.30
N LYS A 435 14.40 -50.54 -14.24
CA LYS A 435 14.31 -50.85 -15.68
C LYS A 435 14.91 -52.21 -16.05
N ALA A 436 15.85 -52.72 -15.25
CA ALA A 436 16.45 -54.05 -15.43
C ALA A 436 15.59 -55.19 -14.86
N CYS A 437 14.65 -54.89 -13.94
CA CYS A 437 13.81 -55.87 -13.27
C CYS A 437 12.61 -56.31 -14.11
N LYS A 438 12.75 -57.38 -14.91
CA LYS A 438 11.60 -58.11 -15.47
C LYS A 438 11.01 -59.07 -14.44
N LEU A 439 9.80 -58.76 -13.98
CA LEU A 439 9.02 -59.65 -13.11
C LEU A 439 8.44 -60.83 -13.92
N ASN A 440 9.13 -61.97 -13.89
CA ASN A 440 8.57 -63.23 -14.40
C ASN A 440 7.63 -63.88 -13.37
N CYS A 441 6.34 -63.99 -13.71
CA CYS A 441 5.35 -64.67 -12.88
C CYS A 441 5.47 -66.20 -13.01
N SER A 442 5.96 -66.86 -11.95
CA SER A 442 5.75 -68.29 -11.67
C SER A 442 6.05 -68.56 -10.19
N GLY A 443 5.21 -69.19 -9.36
CA GLY A 443 3.93 -69.85 -9.58
C GLY A 443 4.00 -71.34 -9.20
N LYS A 444 3.51 -71.71 -8.01
CA LYS A 444 3.29 -73.13 -7.58
C LYS A 444 2.06 -73.30 -6.66
N VAL A 445 0.89 -73.36 -7.30
CA VAL A 445 -0.17 -74.41 -7.22
C VAL A 445 -0.11 -75.34 -5.98
N LEU A 446 -1.09 -75.34 -5.06
CA LEU A 446 -2.41 -76.09 -5.04
C LEU A 446 -2.27 -77.63 -4.85
N PRO A 447 -3.19 -78.33 -4.12
CA PRO A 447 -4.62 -78.55 -4.46
C PRO A 447 -5.59 -78.50 -3.23
N SER A 448 -6.93 -78.63 -3.28
CA SER A 448 -7.98 -78.61 -4.34
C SER A 448 -9.38 -78.33 -3.73
N ASN A 449 -10.27 -77.77 -4.57
CA ASN A 449 -11.72 -77.47 -4.43
C ASN A 449 -12.64 -78.67 -4.01
N PRO A 450 -14.01 -78.55 -3.90
CA PRO A 450 -14.91 -77.37 -3.95
C PRO A 450 -16.08 -77.37 -2.90
N PHE A 451 -17.02 -76.39 -3.05
CA PHE A 451 -18.46 -76.36 -2.67
C PHE A 451 -18.96 -75.36 -1.60
N ARG A 452 -19.90 -74.51 -2.05
CA ARG A 452 -21.22 -74.15 -1.45
C ARG A 452 -21.47 -72.66 -1.14
N ALA A 453 -22.73 -72.28 -1.40
CA ALA A 453 -23.35 -70.95 -1.49
C ALA A 453 -23.55 -70.22 -0.14
N PRO A 454 -23.92 -68.91 -0.13
CA PRO A 454 -23.94 -68.05 1.06
C PRO A 454 -25.26 -68.06 1.83
N VAL A 455 -25.20 -67.81 3.14
CA VAL A 455 -26.36 -67.64 4.06
C VAL A 455 -25.96 -66.72 5.27
N PRO A 456 -26.86 -66.22 6.15
CA PRO A 456 -27.02 -64.78 6.42
C PRO A 456 -26.69 -64.34 7.87
N PRO A 457 -26.78 -63.04 8.22
CA PRO A 457 -26.58 -62.58 9.60
C PRO A 457 -27.75 -62.91 10.55
N PRO A 458 -27.51 -63.03 11.87
CA PRO A 458 -28.54 -63.30 12.86
C PRO A 458 -29.36 -62.04 13.27
N PRO A 459 -30.62 -62.21 13.72
CA PRO A 459 -31.56 -61.12 14.04
C PRO A 459 -31.46 -60.61 15.49
N PRO A 460 -32.06 -59.43 15.81
CA PRO A 460 -31.99 -58.81 17.13
C PRO A 460 -32.95 -59.44 18.15
N ARG A 461 -32.73 -59.16 19.44
CA ARG A 461 -33.70 -59.44 20.52
C ARG A 461 -33.88 -58.21 21.41
N SER A 462 -35.14 -57.91 21.72
CA SER A 462 -35.60 -56.68 22.39
C SER A 462 -36.38 -57.00 23.69
N VAL A 463 -36.80 -55.92 24.39
CA VAL A 463 -37.75 -55.88 25.53
C VAL A 463 -37.16 -56.32 26.89
N GLY A 464 -37.31 -55.55 28.00
CA GLY A 464 -37.97 -54.24 28.13
C GLY A 464 -37.84 -53.51 29.48
N LEU A 465 -38.64 -52.43 29.57
CA LEU A 465 -38.87 -51.40 30.62
C LEU A 465 -39.22 -51.94 32.04
N PRO A 466 -39.39 -51.10 33.11
CA PRO A 466 -39.58 -49.62 33.20
C PRO A 466 -38.59 -48.91 34.20
N SER A 467 -38.66 -47.63 34.65
CA SER A 467 -39.57 -46.45 34.45
C SER A 467 -38.93 -45.10 34.88
N LEU A 468 -39.22 -44.02 34.12
CA LEU A 468 -39.75 -42.67 34.48
C LEU A 468 -39.21 -41.83 35.68
N PRO A 469 -39.34 -40.47 35.62
CA PRO A 469 -39.22 -39.55 34.48
C PRO A 469 -38.42 -38.25 34.79
N ILE A 470 -38.18 -37.39 33.78
CA ILE A 470 -38.39 -35.90 33.78
C ILE A 470 -37.93 -35.33 32.41
N ASP A 471 -38.65 -34.32 31.94
CA ASP A 471 -38.83 -33.84 30.55
C ASP A 471 -37.61 -33.24 29.80
N GLY A 472 -37.71 -33.22 28.45
CA GLY A 472 -36.93 -32.33 27.58
C GLY A 472 -36.47 -32.91 26.22
N GLU A 473 -37.37 -33.00 25.21
CA GLU A 473 -36.96 -33.38 23.84
C GLU A 473 -36.14 -32.27 23.13
N ILE A 474 -34.97 -32.63 22.56
CA ILE A 474 -34.54 -32.17 21.22
C ILE A 474 -33.86 -33.33 20.48
N LYS A 475 -34.37 -33.68 19.30
CA LYS A 475 -33.76 -34.69 18.40
C LYS A 475 -32.67 -34.03 17.53
N ILE A 476 -31.50 -34.64 17.46
CA ILE A 476 -30.47 -34.32 16.47
C ILE A 476 -30.09 -35.62 15.74
N ASN A 477 -30.07 -35.57 14.40
CA ASN A 477 -29.77 -36.72 13.54
C ASN A 477 -28.26 -36.94 13.42
N ASN A 478 -27.84 -38.21 13.33
CA ASN A 478 -26.45 -38.61 13.24
C ASN A 478 -25.77 -38.12 11.95
N ALA A 479 -24.71 -37.32 12.11
CA ALA A 479 -23.71 -37.00 11.07
C ALA A 479 -22.35 -36.84 11.78
N GLU A 480 -21.65 -37.96 11.96
CA GLU A 480 -20.57 -38.07 12.95
C GLU A 480 -19.19 -37.59 12.48
N ASN A 481 -18.45 -37.01 13.43
CA ASN A 481 -16.99 -37.04 13.62
C ASN A 481 -16.05 -35.90 13.17
N HIS A 482 -16.50 -34.82 12.50
CA HIS A 482 -15.66 -33.60 12.37
C HIS A 482 -16.27 -32.32 12.94
N HIS A 483 -17.60 -32.14 12.89
CA HIS A 483 -18.23 -30.94 13.47
C HIS A 483 -18.07 -30.85 15.00
N ASN A 484 -18.11 -31.99 15.69
CA ASN A 484 -17.96 -32.05 17.16
C ASN A 484 -16.57 -31.57 17.63
N ILE A 485 -15.50 -31.83 16.86
CA ILE A 485 -14.12 -31.54 17.28
C ILE A 485 -13.90 -30.02 17.37
N VAL A 486 -14.28 -29.27 16.33
CA VAL A 486 -14.15 -27.80 16.30
C VAL A 486 -15.06 -27.15 17.34
N SER A 487 -16.30 -27.65 17.50
CA SER A 487 -17.19 -27.13 18.55
C SER A 487 -16.65 -27.36 19.95
N SER A 488 -15.96 -28.48 20.20
CA SER A 488 -15.39 -28.78 21.51
C SER A 488 -14.26 -27.82 21.89
N TYR A 489 -13.33 -27.49 20.98
CA TYR A 489 -12.29 -26.49 21.30
C TYR A 489 -12.88 -25.08 21.51
N GLN A 490 -13.81 -24.65 20.65
CA GLN A 490 -14.47 -23.34 20.79
C GLN A 490 -15.31 -23.25 22.07
N PHE A 491 -15.96 -24.34 22.48
CA PHE A 491 -16.67 -24.45 23.75
C PHE A 491 -15.70 -24.32 24.94
N MET A 492 -14.58 -25.06 24.93
CA MET A 492 -13.60 -25.03 26.01
C MET A 492 -12.89 -23.66 26.14
N ASP A 493 -12.51 -23.01 25.04
CA ASP A 493 -11.90 -21.67 25.10
C ASP A 493 -12.89 -20.61 25.61
N LYS A 494 -14.17 -20.67 25.19
CA LYS A 494 -15.22 -19.80 25.73
C LYS A 494 -15.46 -20.03 27.22
N TYR A 495 -15.31 -21.26 27.71
CA TYR A 495 -15.31 -21.57 29.15
C TYR A 495 -14.10 -20.95 29.86
N CYS A 496 -12.88 -21.12 29.34
CA CYS A 496 -11.68 -20.48 29.88
C CYS A 496 -11.82 -18.94 29.95
N GLN A 497 -12.33 -18.29 28.91
CA GLN A 497 -12.59 -16.85 28.91
C GLN A 497 -13.64 -16.44 29.96
N THR A 498 -14.72 -17.22 30.10
CA THR A 498 -15.79 -16.94 31.07
C THR A 498 -15.29 -17.05 32.52
N PHE A 499 -14.53 -18.11 32.83
CA PHE A 499 -13.91 -18.26 34.15
C PHE A 499 -12.80 -17.23 34.39
N ALA A 500 -12.02 -16.87 33.37
CA ALA A 500 -11.00 -15.82 33.49
C ALA A 500 -11.61 -14.48 33.91
N VAL A 501 -12.75 -14.08 33.30
CA VAL A 501 -13.47 -12.86 33.71
C VAL A 501 -13.94 -12.96 35.17
N ARG A 502 -14.58 -14.06 35.59
CA ARG A 502 -15.03 -14.22 36.98
C ARG A 502 -13.89 -14.19 37.99
N ILE A 503 -12.78 -14.83 37.66
CA ILE A 503 -11.57 -14.86 38.49
C ILE A 503 -10.97 -13.45 38.61
N SER A 504 -10.78 -12.73 37.50
CA SER A 504 -10.28 -11.35 37.51
C SER A 504 -11.20 -10.40 38.29
N ASP A 505 -12.51 -10.46 38.04
CA ASP A 505 -13.52 -9.70 38.76
C ASP A 505 -13.51 -9.99 40.29
N SER A 506 -13.34 -11.26 40.67
CA SER A 506 -13.30 -11.67 42.08
C SER A 506 -12.02 -11.22 42.77
N LEU A 507 -10.90 -11.17 42.06
CA LEU A 507 -9.63 -10.63 42.55
C LEU A 507 -9.70 -9.11 42.71
N GLN A 508 -10.41 -8.41 41.82
CA GLN A 508 -10.60 -6.96 41.90
C GLN A 508 -11.56 -6.54 43.02
N ARG A 509 -12.61 -7.33 43.29
CA ARG A 509 -13.68 -6.93 44.23
C ARG A 509 -13.45 -7.26 45.72
N ASN A 510 -12.50 -8.13 46.09
CA ASN A 510 -12.30 -8.57 47.48
C ASN A 510 -10.82 -8.72 47.86
N ILE A 511 -10.16 -7.62 48.19
CA ILE A 511 -8.73 -7.59 48.56
C ILE A 511 -8.46 -8.33 49.90
N ASP A 512 -9.41 -8.40 50.84
CA ASP A 512 -9.18 -9.03 52.16
C ASP A 512 -9.79 -10.45 52.33
N SER A 513 -10.67 -10.88 51.41
CA SER A 513 -11.40 -12.16 51.49
C SER A 513 -11.36 -13.00 50.21
N GLY A 514 -10.55 -12.61 49.22
CA GLY A 514 -10.57 -13.20 47.88
C GLY A 514 -10.18 -14.68 47.79
N SER A 515 -9.47 -15.22 48.77
CA SER A 515 -8.93 -16.59 48.73
C SER A 515 -10.01 -17.68 48.72
N GLU A 516 -11.11 -17.53 49.47
CA GLU A 516 -12.19 -18.53 49.45
C GLU A 516 -12.98 -18.52 48.13
N PHE A 517 -13.27 -17.33 47.58
CA PHE A 517 -14.03 -17.22 46.33
C PHE A 517 -13.18 -17.65 45.13
N PHE A 518 -11.89 -17.31 45.10
CA PHE A 518 -10.94 -17.78 44.10
C PHE A 518 -10.82 -19.31 44.11
N ASN A 519 -10.65 -19.92 45.29
CA ASN A 519 -10.61 -21.38 45.41
C ASN A 519 -11.95 -22.04 45.01
N LYS A 520 -13.11 -21.42 45.31
CA LYS A 520 -14.43 -21.91 44.88
C LYS A 520 -14.61 -21.84 43.36
N GLU A 521 -14.19 -20.77 42.68
CA GLU A 521 -14.24 -20.67 41.20
C GLU A 521 -13.26 -21.64 40.53
N ILE A 522 -12.04 -21.82 41.06
CA ILE A 522 -11.11 -22.85 40.56
C ILE A 522 -11.66 -24.26 40.77
N GLN A 523 -12.26 -24.57 41.93
CA GLN A 523 -12.93 -25.85 42.15
C GLN A 523 -14.11 -26.05 41.18
N GLN A 524 -14.90 -25.01 40.90
CA GLN A 524 -15.96 -25.09 39.89
C GLN A 524 -15.40 -25.34 38.48
N PHE A 525 -14.31 -24.68 38.09
CA PHE A 525 -13.62 -24.92 36.82
C PHE A 525 -13.12 -26.38 36.72
N CYS A 526 -12.43 -26.89 37.75
CA CYS A 526 -11.97 -28.28 37.83
C CYS A 526 -13.14 -29.30 37.81
N ASN A 527 -14.26 -28.99 38.46
CA ASN A 527 -15.46 -29.84 38.45
C ASN A 527 -16.13 -29.86 37.06
N VAL A 528 -16.19 -28.71 36.36
CA VAL A 528 -16.66 -28.63 34.98
C VAL A 528 -15.75 -29.42 34.05
N ILE A 529 -14.42 -29.29 34.17
CA ILE A 529 -13.45 -30.08 33.40
C ILE A 529 -13.65 -31.57 33.66
N SER A 530 -13.78 -31.99 34.92
CA SER A 530 -13.99 -33.39 35.29
C SER A 530 -15.29 -33.94 34.70
N SER A 531 -16.35 -33.13 34.68
CA SER A 531 -17.63 -33.46 34.02
C SER A 531 -17.49 -33.56 32.49
N CYS A 532 -16.69 -32.69 31.86
CA CYS A 532 -16.40 -32.77 30.43
C CYS A 532 -15.57 -34.02 30.09
N ILE A 533 -14.60 -34.40 30.93
CA ILE A 533 -13.79 -35.62 30.77
C ILE A 533 -14.63 -36.90 30.95
N SER A 534 -15.58 -36.92 31.89
CA SER A 534 -16.47 -38.08 32.07
C SER A 534 -17.49 -38.28 30.95
N ASN A 535 -17.77 -37.24 30.16
CA ASN A 535 -18.64 -37.31 29.00
C ASN A 535 -17.81 -37.67 27.75
N ASN A 536 -18.00 -38.90 27.24
CA ASN A 536 -17.34 -39.46 26.04
C ASN A 536 -17.50 -38.64 24.72
N HIS A 537 -18.11 -37.45 24.76
CA HIS A 537 -18.13 -36.50 23.64
C HIS A 537 -16.87 -35.62 23.53
N PHE A 538 -15.99 -35.59 24.54
CA PHE A 538 -14.80 -34.70 24.58
C PHE A 538 -13.45 -35.45 24.59
N SER A 539 -13.28 -36.47 23.73
CA SER A 539 -12.05 -37.29 23.70
C SER A 539 -10.83 -36.64 23.02
N THR A 540 -10.84 -35.34 22.69
CA THR A 540 -9.80 -34.68 21.88
C THR A 540 -9.04 -33.49 22.50
N PRO A 541 -9.59 -32.68 23.45
CA PRO A 541 -8.81 -31.58 24.03
C PRO A 541 -7.62 -32.09 24.84
N ASP A 542 -6.45 -31.48 24.65
CA ASP A 542 -5.30 -31.67 25.55
C ASP A 542 -5.54 -30.88 26.84
N PHE A 543 -6.25 -31.51 27.78
CA PHE A 543 -6.63 -30.91 29.06
C PHE A 543 -5.43 -30.45 29.91
N SER A 544 -4.20 -30.90 29.61
CA SER A 544 -2.99 -30.44 30.31
C SER A 544 -2.72 -28.94 30.08
N LYS A 545 -2.98 -28.44 28.86
CA LYS A 545 -2.73 -27.04 28.47
C LYS A 545 -3.86 -26.08 28.86
N LEU A 546 -5.01 -26.62 29.28
CA LEU A 546 -6.20 -25.82 29.59
C LEU A 546 -5.99 -24.92 30.83
N HIS A 547 -5.23 -25.39 31.81
CA HIS A 547 -4.84 -24.59 32.98
C HIS A 547 -3.89 -23.44 32.60
N SER A 548 -2.93 -23.71 31.71
CA SER A 548 -2.03 -22.68 31.15
C SER A 548 -2.80 -21.64 30.33
N ARG A 549 -3.80 -22.07 29.55
CA ARG A 549 -4.68 -21.17 28.78
C ARG A 549 -5.56 -20.32 29.70
N LEU A 550 -6.15 -20.88 30.74
CA LEU A 550 -6.89 -20.11 31.75
C LEU A 550 -5.97 -19.06 32.42
N GLY A 551 -4.77 -19.47 32.85
CA GLY A 551 -3.78 -18.57 33.45
C GLY A 551 -3.39 -17.42 32.52
N TYR A 552 -3.17 -17.70 31.24
CA TYR A 552 -2.92 -16.68 30.22
C TYR A 552 -4.10 -15.70 30.08
N CYS A 553 -5.34 -16.20 29.99
CA CYS A 553 -6.52 -15.35 29.89
C CYS A 553 -6.75 -14.47 31.14
N VAL A 554 -6.46 -14.99 32.35
CA VAL A 554 -6.50 -14.21 33.60
C VAL A 554 -5.41 -13.15 33.62
N ALA A 555 -4.17 -13.49 33.25
CA ALA A 555 -3.05 -12.55 33.20
C ALA A 555 -3.32 -11.41 32.19
N GLN A 556 -3.79 -11.76 31.00
CA GLN A 556 -4.16 -10.79 29.95
C GLN A 556 -5.30 -9.86 30.39
N LYS A 557 -6.18 -10.32 31.31
CA LYS A 557 -7.24 -9.50 31.90
C LYS A 557 -6.76 -8.57 33.00
N LEU A 558 -5.84 -9.02 33.84
CA LEU A 558 -5.24 -8.19 34.89
C LEU A 558 -4.26 -7.15 34.33
N PHE A 559 -3.71 -7.37 33.13
CA PHE A 559 -2.88 -6.39 32.40
C PHE A 559 -3.69 -5.20 31.83
N GLU A 560 -5.03 -5.23 31.89
CA GLU A 560 -5.89 -4.06 31.58
C GLU A 560 -6.04 -3.09 32.78
N LEU A 561 -5.28 -3.29 33.89
CA LEU A 561 -5.32 -2.50 35.13
C LEU A 561 -3.99 -1.76 35.40
N GLU A 562 -4.03 -0.71 36.24
CA GLU A 562 -2.84 0.09 36.59
C GLU A 562 -1.88 -0.68 37.54
N ASP A 563 -0.57 -0.40 37.43
CA ASP A 563 0.52 -1.09 38.16
C ASP A 563 0.32 -1.20 39.69
N TYR A 564 -0.39 -0.24 40.28
CA TYR A 564 -0.69 -0.21 41.72
C TYR A 564 -1.61 -1.37 42.15
N GLU A 565 -2.62 -1.71 41.36
CA GLU A 565 -3.57 -2.80 41.67
C GLU A 565 -2.88 -4.17 41.50
N ILE A 566 -2.05 -4.32 40.46
CA ILE A 566 -1.31 -5.55 40.16
C ILE A 566 -0.35 -5.91 41.31
N SER A 567 0.32 -4.92 41.89
CA SER A 567 1.22 -5.11 43.05
C SER A 567 0.47 -5.61 44.29
N ALA A 568 -0.71 -5.05 44.59
CA ALA A 568 -1.55 -5.49 45.71
C ALA A 568 -2.07 -6.93 45.54
N ILE A 569 -2.55 -7.26 44.34
CA ILE A 569 -3.06 -8.60 43.99
C ILE A 569 -1.93 -9.65 44.08
N THR A 570 -0.76 -9.35 43.51
CA THR A 570 0.40 -10.26 43.53
C THR A 570 0.88 -10.56 44.95
N LYS A 571 0.85 -9.56 45.84
CA LYS A 571 1.26 -9.70 47.25
C LYS A 571 0.28 -10.58 48.04
N ASN A 572 -1.01 -10.50 47.75
CA ASN A 572 -2.04 -11.33 48.38
C ASN A 572 -1.94 -12.81 47.93
N ILE A 573 -1.79 -13.05 46.62
CA ILE A 573 -1.64 -14.41 46.06
C ILE A 573 -0.42 -15.11 46.68
N ASN A 574 0.73 -14.44 46.74
CA ASN A 574 1.96 -15.00 47.31
C ASN A 574 1.87 -15.27 48.83
N GLN A 575 1.03 -14.54 49.58
CA GLN A 575 0.79 -14.83 51.00
C GLN A 575 -0.08 -16.07 51.23
N ASN A 576 -0.93 -16.44 50.26
CA ASN A 576 -1.87 -17.56 50.39
C ASN A 576 -1.37 -18.88 49.78
N ILE A 577 -0.38 -18.86 48.88
CA ILE A 577 0.27 -20.08 48.34
C ILE A 577 1.19 -20.77 49.38
N ILE A 578 1.50 -20.09 50.49
CA ILE A 578 2.40 -20.57 51.55
C ILE A 578 1.62 -21.19 52.75
N LYS A 579 0.30 -21.36 52.62
CA LYS A 579 -0.57 -22.05 53.59
C LYS A 579 -1.29 -23.24 52.94
#